data_AF-A0A8H5N374-F1
#
_entry.id   AF-A0A8H5N374-F1
#
_cell.length_a   1.000
_cell.length_b   1.000
_cell.length_c   1.000
_cell.angle_alpha   90.00
_cell.angle_beta   90.00
_cell.angle_gamma   90.00
#
_symmetry.space_group_name_H-M   'P 1'
#
loop_
_entity.id
_entity.type
_entity.pdbx_description
1 polymer ?
#
loop_
_entity_poly.entity_id
_entity_poly.type
_entity_poly.pdbx_seq_one_letter_code
_entity_poly.pdbx_strand_id
1 'polypeptide(L)'
;MSRRGINRTGNSSTELPEYEPPACPLTDAARRKLHDLSNNRSTAAYQQQINESVRLLGFSVGDIHERLRVQREELARLKARREEKGTEKSEDEQRLEAHLPELEERINTLTAASEQAIRDMIDRRAELEDEDAMFSELYDTASAEAAQQRQVDVQRGEQDDEQGPQAATSLIELYKELRHKKDTEYTEMSAHQRYALNNDYAGFKKLWHDAMACDEGPPLPDASRWFTSDGEPIMTADVKGAGAGGGDDDDDIAVEREVKSINCPLTLQPMKDPYTNRNCKHTFEKAALLEYLPMRGESQCPQAGCSQKFTRARFDHEFFQDQAMARRIKRVRLAQQQQEMMDDEDEGDGDDELRVRGSQAVPGRPLKRERRIE
;
A
#
# COMPACT_ATOMS: atom_id res chain seq x y z
N MET A 1 -23.83 -68.89 -3.03
CA MET A 1 -24.77 -67.83 -3.42
C MET A 1 -24.06 -66.49 -3.27
N SER A 2 -23.86 -65.83 -4.40
CA SER A 2 -22.89 -64.75 -4.60
C SER A 2 -23.42 -63.39 -4.13
N ARG A 3 -22.66 -62.66 -3.29
CA ARG A 3 -22.94 -61.26 -2.95
C ARG A 3 -22.46 -60.38 -4.11
N ARG A 4 -23.40 -59.87 -4.92
CA ARG A 4 -23.12 -58.89 -5.97
C ARG A 4 -22.78 -57.55 -5.34
N GLY A 5 -21.57 -57.06 -5.58
CA GLY A 5 -21.18 -55.68 -5.35
C GLY A 5 -21.93 -54.74 -6.28
N ILE A 6 -22.45 -53.65 -5.73
CA ILE A 6 -23.01 -52.54 -6.50
C ILE A 6 -21.88 -51.54 -6.68
N ASN A 7 -21.23 -51.58 -7.85
CA ASN A 7 -20.37 -50.49 -8.33
C ASN A 7 -21.26 -49.27 -8.56
N ARG A 8 -21.19 -48.28 -7.66
CA ARG A 8 -21.64 -46.91 -7.96
C ARG A 8 -20.49 -46.17 -8.64
N THR A 9 -20.36 -46.37 -9.94
CA THR A 9 -19.63 -45.46 -10.83
C THR A 9 -20.68 -44.72 -11.65
N GLY A 10 -20.94 -43.46 -11.28
CA GLY A 10 -21.90 -42.61 -11.95
C GLY A 10 -21.71 -41.18 -11.47
N ASN A 11 -20.55 -40.60 -11.78
CA ASN A 11 -20.34 -39.17 -11.65
C ASN A 11 -20.95 -38.53 -12.92
N SER A 12 -22.28 -38.46 -12.99
CA SER A 12 -22.95 -37.68 -14.01
C SER A 12 -22.86 -36.21 -13.58
N SER A 13 -21.81 -35.51 -14.03
CA SER A 13 -21.88 -34.06 -14.14
C SER A 13 -23.05 -33.75 -15.07
N THR A 14 -24.15 -33.29 -14.50
CA THR A 14 -25.26 -32.75 -15.28
C THR A 14 -24.73 -31.49 -15.96
N GLU A 15 -24.38 -31.60 -17.25
CA GLU A 15 -24.06 -30.43 -18.06
C GLU A 15 -25.30 -29.55 -18.06
N LEU A 16 -25.13 -28.32 -17.55
CA LEU A 16 -26.18 -27.32 -17.59
C LEU A 16 -26.48 -27.00 -19.07
N PRO A 17 -27.75 -26.72 -19.42
CA PRO A 17 -28.10 -26.25 -20.75
C PRO A 17 -27.24 -25.05 -21.15
N GLU A 18 -26.98 -24.93 -22.45
CA GLU A 18 -26.34 -23.73 -23.02
C GLU A 18 -27.17 -22.49 -22.65
N TYR A 19 -26.48 -21.43 -22.24
CA TYR A 19 -27.15 -20.22 -21.78
C TYR A 19 -27.89 -19.55 -22.94
N GLU A 20 -29.18 -19.29 -22.76
CA GLU A 20 -30.00 -18.50 -23.68
C GLU A 20 -30.24 -17.10 -23.10
N PRO A 21 -30.02 -16.03 -23.88
CA PRO A 21 -30.33 -14.66 -23.46
C PRO A 21 -31.79 -14.46 -23.05
N PRO A 22 -32.05 -13.54 -22.10
CA PRO A 22 -33.41 -13.28 -21.65
C PRO A 22 -34.27 -12.67 -22.78
N ALA A 23 -35.46 -13.24 -23.00
CA ALA A 23 -36.41 -12.71 -23.98
C ALA A 23 -37.15 -11.44 -23.49
N CYS A 24 -37.04 -11.10 -22.20
CA CYS A 24 -37.69 -9.94 -21.60
C CYS A 24 -36.74 -9.22 -20.64
N PRO A 25 -36.90 -7.89 -20.45
CA PRO A 25 -36.08 -7.13 -19.50
C PRO A 25 -36.20 -7.63 -18.06
N LEU A 26 -35.20 -7.30 -17.25
CA LEU A 26 -35.20 -7.66 -15.83
C LEU A 26 -36.40 -7.07 -15.08
N THR A 27 -37.00 -7.91 -14.23
CA THR A 27 -38.02 -7.48 -13.27
C THR A 27 -37.49 -6.43 -12.30
N ASP A 28 -38.38 -5.60 -11.76
CA ASP A 28 -38.03 -4.59 -10.75
C ASP A 28 -37.28 -5.18 -9.55
N ALA A 29 -37.65 -6.39 -9.12
CA ALA A 29 -36.98 -7.10 -8.04
C ALA A 29 -35.55 -7.52 -8.41
N ALA A 30 -35.33 -7.98 -9.65
CA ALA A 30 -34.00 -8.36 -10.15
C ALA A 30 -33.09 -7.12 -10.31
N ARG A 31 -33.62 -5.99 -10.80
CA ARG A 31 -32.85 -4.74 -10.91
C ARG A 31 -32.46 -4.19 -9.54
N ARG A 32 -33.33 -4.29 -8.53
CA ARG A 32 -32.95 -3.94 -7.15
C ARG A 32 -31.83 -4.82 -6.62
N LYS A 33 -31.86 -6.13 -6.86
CA LYS A 33 -30.75 -7.03 -6.49
C LYS A 33 -29.45 -6.67 -7.19
N LEU A 34 -29.52 -6.26 -8.47
CA LEU A 34 -28.33 -5.80 -9.21
C LEU A 34 -27.76 -4.50 -8.62
N HIS A 35 -28.63 -3.56 -8.26
CA HIS A 35 -28.25 -2.34 -7.51
C HIS A 35 -27.67 -2.65 -6.12
N ASP A 36 -28.19 -3.68 -5.44
CA ASP A 36 -27.66 -4.10 -4.14
C ASP A 36 -26.27 -4.71 -4.28
N LEU A 37 -25.94 -5.32 -5.42
CA LEU A 37 -24.58 -5.81 -5.72
C LEU A 37 -23.59 -4.65 -5.89
N SER A 38 -23.96 -3.59 -6.63
CA SER A 38 -23.08 -2.40 -6.78
C SER A 38 -22.89 -1.62 -5.47
N ASN A 39 -23.82 -1.75 -4.51
CA ASN A 39 -23.73 -1.12 -3.20
C ASN A 39 -23.35 -2.09 -2.08
N ASN A 40 -22.86 -3.28 -2.43
CA ASN A 40 -22.67 -4.33 -1.44
C ASN A 40 -21.51 -4.00 -0.50
N ARG A 41 -21.81 -3.88 0.79
CA ARG A 41 -20.80 -3.68 1.85
C ARG A 41 -19.88 -4.90 2.06
N SER A 42 -20.11 -6.01 1.36
CA SER A 42 -19.28 -7.21 1.49
C SER A 42 -17.84 -7.00 1.06
N THR A 43 -17.58 -6.11 0.08
CA THR A 43 -16.23 -5.80 -0.41
C THR A 43 -15.48 -4.85 0.52
N ALA A 44 -16.18 -4.08 1.37
CA ALA A 44 -15.57 -3.11 2.27
C ALA A 44 -14.58 -3.76 3.27
N ALA A 45 -14.91 -4.93 3.79
CA ALA A 45 -14.01 -5.66 4.69
C ALA A 45 -12.73 -6.12 3.96
N TYR A 46 -12.87 -6.57 2.70
CA TYR A 46 -11.75 -6.99 1.88
C TYR A 46 -10.87 -5.79 1.48
N GLN A 47 -11.47 -4.65 1.09
CA GLN A 47 -10.74 -3.41 0.83
C GLN A 47 -9.96 -2.92 2.07
N GLN A 48 -10.55 -3.01 3.26
CA GLN A 48 -9.85 -2.71 4.52
C GLN A 48 -8.67 -3.65 4.75
N GLN A 49 -8.82 -4.95 4.47
CA GLN A 49 -7.73 -5.92 4.58
C GLN A 49 -6.61 -5.65 3.57
N ILE A 50 -6.93 -5.24 2.35
CA ILE A 50 -5.94 -4.83 1.35
C ILE A 50 -5.12 -3.64 1.88
N ASN A 51 -5.79 -2.58 2.33
CA ASN A 51 -5.12 -1.39 2.84
C ASN A 51 -4.22 -1.70 4.05
N GLU A 52 -4.72 -2.53 4.97
CA GLU A 52 -3.94 -2.96 6.14
C GLU A 52 -2.75 -3.83 5.74
N SER A 53 -2.91 -4.71 4.74
CA SER A 53 -1.83 -5.56 4.24
C SER A 53 -0.71 -4.72 3.63
N VAL A 54 -1.03 -3.74 2.79
CA VAL A 54 -0.05 -2.81 2.22
C VAL A 54 0.71 -2.06 3.32
N ARG A 55 0.00 -1.58 4.34
CA ARG A 55 0.59 -0.88 5.48
C ARG A 55 1.56 -1.79 6.26
N LEU A 56 1.15 -3.01 6.57
CA LEU A 56 1.96 -3.98 7.33
C LEU A 56 3.18 -4.43 6.54
N LEU A 57 3.05 -4.66 5.23
CA LEU A 57 4.17 -4.99 4.34
C LEU A 57 5.19 -3.85 4.30
N GLY A 58 4.74 -2.59 4.22
CA GLY A 58 5.65 -1.46 4.31
C GLY A 58 6.38 -1.41 5.64
N PHE A 59 5.67 -1.61 6.76
CA PHE A 59 6.30 -1.58 8.08
C PHE A 59 7.30 -2.70 8.31
N SER A 60 7.01 -3.91 7.85
CA SER A 60 7.93 -5.02 7.98
C SER A 60 9.24 -4.71 7.25
N VAL A 61 9.17 -4.18 6.01
CA VAL A 61 10.34 -3.75 5.24
C VAL A 61 11.10 -2.63 5.94
N GLY A 62 10.40 -1.60 6.41
CA GLY A 62 11.04 -0.52 7.16
C GLY A 62 11.74 -1.03 8.44
N ASP A 63 11.11 -1.94 9.18
CA ASP A 63 11.64 -2.47 10.45
C ASP A 63 12.86 -3.38 10.25
N ILE A 64 12.89 -4.20 9.20
CA ILE A 64 14.04 -5.07 8.94
C ILE A 64 15.25 -4.25 8.47
N HIS A 65 15.04 -3.23 7.63
CA HIS A 65 16.11 -2.33 7.17
C HIS A 65 16.64 -1.45 8.30
N GLU A 66 15.78 -0.96 9.18
CA GLU A 66 16.17 -0.27 10.41
C GLU A 66 17.09 -1.14 11.28
N ARG A 67 16.74 -2.42 11.47
CA ARG A 67 17.56 -3.37 12.24
C ARG A 67 18.90 -3.65 11.58
N LEU A 68 18.92 -3.83 10.26
CA LEU A 68 20.15 -4.00 9.50
C LEU A 68 21.08 -2.79 9.68
N ARG A 69 20.51 -1.58 9.62
CA ARG A 69 21.25 -0.35 9.80
C ARG A 69 21.88 -0.24 11.18
N VAL A 70 21.11 -0.49 12.25
CA VAL A 70 21.64 -0.48 13.63
C VAL A 70 22.81 -1.46 13.78
N GLN A 71 22.74 -2.65 13.18
CA GLN A 71 23.86 -3.61 13.23
C GLN A 71 25.08 -3.16 12.41
N ARG A 72 24.88 -2.45 11.29
CA ARG A 72 25.97 -1.84 10.51
C ARG A 72 26.65 -0.71 11.25
N GLU A 73 25.88 0.18 11.87
CA GLU A 73 26.38 1.27 12.71
C GLU A 73 27.18 0.73 13.91
N GLU A 74 26.68 -0.33 14.56
CA GLU A 74 27.39 -1.01 15.64
C GLU A 74 28.73 -1.58 15.17
N LEU A 75 28.74 -2.27 14.02
CA LEU A 75 29.97 -2.80 13.46
C LEU A 75 30.96 -1.67 13.11
N ALA A 76 30.49 -0.57 12.53
CA ALA A 76 31.32 0.59 12.21
C ALA A 76 31.93 1.20 13.48
N ARG A 77 31.15 1.32 14.55
CA ARG A 77 31.62 1.80 15.86
C ARG A 77 32.69 0.89 16.46
N LEU A 78 32.51 -0.43 16.40
CA LEU A 78 33.51 -1.39 16.87
C LEU A 78 34.82 -1.27 16.07
N LYS A 79 34.73 -1.13 14.75
CA LYS A 79 35.90 -0.92 13.87
C LYS A 79 36.64 0.37 14.19
N ALA A 80 35.92 1.48 14.34
CA ALA A 80 36.50 2.77 14.68
C ALA A 80 37.24 2.70 16.04
N ARG A 81 36.61 2.11 17.06
CA ARG A 81 37.22 1.91 18.39
C ARG A 81 38.48 1.03 18.33
N ARG A 82 38.49 -0.01 17.48
CA ARG A 82 39.66 -0.86 17.25
C ARG A 82 40.80 -0.10 16.62
N GLU A 83 40.51 0.71 15.60
CA GLU A 83 41.49 1.54 14.88
C GLU A 83 42.09 2.62 15.79
N GLU A 84 41.29 3.26 16.64
CA GLU A 84 41.75 4.25 17.62
C GLU A 84 42.65 3.65 18.71
N LYS A 85 42.28 2.47 19.26
CA LYS A 85 42.99 1.86 20.39
C LYS A 85 44.10 0.90 19.97
N GLY A 86 44.20 0.56 18.68
CA GLY A 86 45.15 -0.41 18.15
C GLY A 86 44.98 -1.81 18.74
N THR A 87 43.76 -2.18 19.13
CA THR A 87 43.48 -3.48 19.76
C THR A 87 43.23 -4.58 18.74
N GLU A 88 43.28 -5.83 19.19
CA GLU A 88 42.80 -6.94 18.41
C GLU A 88 41.28 -6.87 18.18
N LYS A 89 40.82 -7.63 17.19
CA LYS A 89 39.43 -7.67 16.77
C LYS A 89 38.58 -8.40 17.80
N SER A 90 37.55 -7.72 18.33
CA SER A 90 36.61 -8.33 19.29
C SER A 90 35.83 -9.51 18.68
N GLU A 91 35.45 -10.48 19.52
CA GLU A 91 34.55 -11.57 19.12
C GLU A 91 33.22 -11.05 18.57
N ASP A 92 32.71 -9.94 19.14
CA ASP A 92 31.48 -9.30 18.69
C ASP A 92 31.62 -8.71 17.28
N GLU A 93 32.76 -8.09 16.98
CA GLU A 93 33.08 -7.56 15.65
C GLU A 93 33.18 -8.70 14.62
N GLN A 94 33.86 -9.79 14.97
CA GLN A 94 33.97 -10.97 14.11
C GLN A 94 32.60 -11.59 13.81
N ARG A 95 31.76 -11.75 14.84
CA ARG A 95 30.41 -12.30 14.69
C ARG A 95 29.54 -11.41 13.79
N LEU A 96 29.56 -10.09 14.00
CA LEU A 96 28.78 -9.16 13.19
C LEU A 96 29.24 -9.14 11.74
N GLU A 97 30.55 -9.11 11.47
CA GLU A 97 31.07 -9.17 10.10
C GLU A 97 30.67 -10.45 9.37
N ALA A 98 30.67 -11.59 10.05
CA ALA A 98 30.28 -12.87 9.44
C ALA A 98 28.78 -12.95 9.13
N HIS A 99 27.93 -12.40 10.01
CA HIS A 99 26.47 -12.52 9.91
C HIS A 99 25.81 -11.45 9.01
N LEU A 100 26.35 -10.23 8.98
CA LEU A 100 25.73 -9.10 8.27
C LEU A 100 25.47 -9.35 6.77
N PRO A 101 26.38 -9.98 6.00
CA PRO A 101 26.13 -10.26 4.58
C PRO A 101 24.93 -11.18 4.36
N GLU A 102 24.82 -12.25 5.16
CA GLU A 102 23.68 -13.19 5.07
C GLU A 102 22.36 -12.51 5.47
N LEU A 103 22.40 -11.68 6.53
CA LEU A 103 21.23 -10.91 6.95
C LEU A 103 20.78 -9.95 5.86
N GLU A 104 21.71 -9.24 5.22
CA GLU A 104 21.43 -8.31 4.13
C GLU A 104 20.79 -9.01 2.93
N GLU A 105 21.35 -10.13 2.48
CA GLU A 105 20.79 -10.91 1.37
C GLU A 105 19.36 -11.37 1.66
N ARG A 106 19.12 -11.86 2.89
CA ARG A 106 17.79 -12.26 3.34
C ARG A 106 16.81 -11.09 3.38
N ILE A 107 17.25 -9.94 3.87
CA ILE A 107 16.44 -8.71 3.91
C ILE A 107 16.09 -8.23 2.51
N ASN A 108 17.05 -8.25 1.58
CA ASN A 108 16.82 -7.88 0.19
C ASN A 108 15.80 -8.81 -0.47
N THR A 109 15.92 -10.12 -0.23
CA THR A 109 14.94 -11.11 -0.71
C THR A 109 13.53 -10.85 -0.15
N LEU A 110 13.41 -10.60 1.16
CA LEU A 110 12.12 -10.28 1.78
C LEU A 110 11.55 -8.94 1.29
N THR A 111 12.42 -7.97 1.00
CA THR A 111 12.03 -6.67 0.45
C THR A 111 11.48 -6.82 -0.96
N ALA A 112 12.12 -7.62 -1.80
CA ALA A 112 11.63 -7.94 -3.14
C ALA A 112 10.26 -8.64 -3.10
N ALA A 113 10.12 -9.65 -2.25
CA ALA A 113 8.84 -10.34 -2.08
C ALA A 113 7.73 -9.42 -1.54
N SER A 114 8.07 -8.51 -0.63
CA SER A 114 7.11 -7.55 -0.06
C SER A 114 6.69 -6.50 -1.08
N GLU A 115 7.61 -6.04 -1.93
CA GLU A 115 7.30 -5.12 -3.03
C GLU A 115 6.32 -5.76 -4.03
N GLN A 116 6.58 -7.00 -4.44
CA GLN A 116 5.70 -7.74 -5.34
C GLN A 116 4.32 -7.91 -4.72
N ALA A 117 4.26 -8.30 -3.44
CA ALA A 117 2.99 -8.44 -2.74
C ALA A 117 2.21 -7.12 -2.64
N ILE A 118 2.88 -5.97 -2.54
CA ILE A 118 2.22 -4.65 -2.56
C ILE A 118 1.62 -4.37 -3.94
N ARG A 119 2.33 -4.67 -5.02
CA ARG A 119 1.76 -4.56 -6.38
C ARG A 119 0.54 -5.45 -6.56
N ASP A 120 0.60 -6.70 -6.11
CA ASP A 120 -0.54 -7.62 -6.14
C ASP A 120 -1.74 -7.08 -5.34
N MET A 121 -1.50 -6.41 -4.20
CA MET A 121 -2.58 -5.79 -3.41
C MET A 121 -3.18 -4.57 -4.11
N ILE A 122 -2.37 -3.78 -4.81
CA ILE A 122 -2.85 -2.65 -5.63
C ILE A 122 -3.70 -3.16 -6.79
N ASP A 123 -3.28 -4.24 -7.45
CA ASP A 123 -4.02 -4.86 -8.55
C ASP A 123 -5.39 -5.35 -8.10
N ARG A 124 -5.44 -6.06 -6.97
CA ARG A 124 -6.70 -6.52 -6.36
C ARG A 124 -7.62 -5.38 -5.99
N ARG A 125 -7.07 -4.23 -5.58
CA ARG A 125 -7.87 -3.05 -5.29
C ARG A 125 -8.45 -2.44 -6.56
N ALA A 126 -7.66 -2.35 -7.63
CA ALA A 126 -8.14 -1.88 -8.92
C ALA A 126 -9.27 -2.77 -9.46
N GLU A 127 -9.13 -4.10 -9.34
CA GLU A 127 -10.18 -5.06 -9.72
C GLU A 127 -11.50 -4.79 -8.97
N LEU A 128 -11.45 -4.51 -7.67
CA LEU A 128 -12.65 -4.16 -6.90
C LEU A 128 -13.29 -2.83 -7.35
N GLU A 129 -12.47 -1.83 -7.64
CA GLU A 129 -12.95 -0.52 -8.11
C GLU A 129 -13.61 -0.64 -9.51
N ASP A 130 -13.07 -1.51 -10.36
CA ASP A 130 -13.69 -1.82 -11.65
C ASP A 130 -14.97 -2.66 -11.51
N GLU A 131 -15.03 -3.62 -10.58
CA GLU A 131 -16.27 -4.38 -10.30
C GLU A 131 -17.43 -3.46 -9.91
N ASP A 132 -17.19 -2.49 -9.03
CA ASP A 132 -18.21 -1.52 -8.61
C ASP A 132 -18.71 -0.67 -9.81
N ALA A 133 -17.78 -0.26 -10.70
CA ALA A 133 -18.11 0.47 -11.92
C ALA A 133 -18.92 -0.39 -12.90
N MET A 134 -18.52 -1.65 -13.11
CA MET A 134 -19.22 -2.59 -13.99
C MET A 134 -20.64 -2.87 -13.51
N PHE A 135 -20.85 -3.13 -12.21
CA PHE A 135 -22.20 -3.37 -11.68
C PHE A 135 -23.10 -2.14 -11.79
N SER A 136 -22.53 -0.95 -11.66
CA SER A 136 -23.26 0.31 -11.86
C SER A 136 -23.73 0.48 -13.31
N GLU A 137 -22.84 0.22 -14.28
CA GLU A 137 -23.19 0.28 -15.71
C GLU A 137 -24.23 -0.77 -16.12
N LEU A 138 -24.13 -1.99 -15.58
CA LEU A 138 -25.14 -3.04 -15.79
C LEU A 138 -26.51 -2.63 -15.24
N TYR A 139 -26.53 -1.99 -14.06
CA TYR A 139 -27.76 -1.50 -13.46
C TYR A 139 -28.42 -0.40 -14.30
N ASP A 140 -27.62 0.54 -14.81
CA ASP A 140 -28.09 1.64 -15.65
C ASP A 140 -28.66 1.10 -16.97
N THR A 141 -27.97 0.16 -17.60
CA THR A 141 -28.42 -0.52 -18.83
C THR A 141 -29.75 -1.24 -18.60
N ALA A 142 -29.83 -2.08 -17.55
CA ALA A 142 -31.06 -2.80 -17.22
C ALA A 142 -32.23 -1.86 -16.88
N SER A 143 -31.94 -0.71 -16.28
CA SER A 143 -32.94 0.30 -15.93
C SER A 143 -33.45 1.06 -17.16
N ALA A 144 -32.57 1.36 -18.11
CA ALA A 144 -32.92 1.97 -19.39
C ALA A 144 -33.80 1.04 -20.23
N GLU A 145 -33.45 -0.24 -20.36
CA GLU A 145 -34.26 -1.23 -21.07
C GLU A 145 -35.67 -1.37 -20.46
N ALA A 146 -35.75 -1.43 -19.13
CA ALA A 146 -37.03 -1.50 -18.45
C ALA A 146 -37.87 -0.21 -18.61
N ALA A 147 -37.25 0.95 -18.79
CA ALA A 147 -37.96 2.20 -19.09
C ALA A 147 -38.47 2.20 -20.54
N GLN A 148 -37.67 1.75 -21.50
CA GLN A 148 -38.05 1.63 -22.91
C GLN A 148 -39.22 0.64 -23.08
N GLN A 149 -39.14 -0.54 -22.47
CA GLN A 149 -40.21 -1.54 -22.52
C GLN A 149 -41.54 -0.96 -22.02
N ARG A 150 -41.52 -0.21 -20.91
CA ARG A 150 -42.71 0.45 -20.37
C ARG A 150 -43.29 1.50 -21.30
N GLN A 151 -42.44 2.24 -22.02
CA GLN A 151 -42.92 3.20 -23.03
C GLN A 151 -43.55 2.50 -24.24
N VAL A 152 -42.95 1.39 -24.71
CA VAL A 152 -43.49 0.59 -25.81
C VAL A 152 -44.82 -0.05 -25.43
N ASP A 153 -44.97 -0.60 -24.22
CA ASP A 153 -46.23 -1.19 -23.75
C ASP A 153 -47.36 -0.15 -23.64
N VAL A 154 -47.05 1.10 -23.28
CA VAL A 154 -48.02 2.21 -23.26
C VAL A 154 -48.45 2.59 -24.67
N GLN A 155 -47.51 2.67 -25.63
CA GLN A 155 -47.82 3.02 -27.03
C GLN A 155 -48.59 1.90 -27.76
N ARG A 156 -48.28 0.63 -27.47
CA ARG A 156 -49.02 -0.53 -28.02
C ARG A 156 -50.45 -0.65 -27.50
N GLY A 157 -50.75 -0.09 -26.32
CA GLY A 157 -52.12 0.04 -25.83
C GLY A 157 -52.98 1.03 -26.63
N GLU A 158 -52.37 1.89 -27.45
CA GLU A 158 -53.03 2.95 -28.22
C GLU A 158 -53.07 2.66 -29.74
N GLN A 159 -52.20 1.79 -30.27
CA GLN A 159 -52.17 1.39 -31.69
C GLN A 159 -51.97 -0.13 -31.82
N ASP A 160 -52.84 -0.78 -32.59
CA ASP A 160 -52.96 -2.24 -32.77
C ASP A 160 -51.84 -2.79 -33.68
N ASP A 161 -50.58 -2.50 -33.33
CA ASP A 161 -49.40 -2.92 -34.09
C ASP A 161 -48.77 -4.21 -33.51
N GLU A 162 -48.63 -5.19 -34.39
CA GLU A 162 -48.14 -6.56 -34.15
C GLU A 162 -46.60 -6.64 -34.03
N GLN A 163 -45.97 -5.69 -33.35
CA GLN A 163 -44.52 -5.72 -33.12
C GLN A 163 -44.21 -6.64 -31.91
N GLY A 164 -43.49 -7.73 -32.19
CA GLY A 164 -43.05 -8.69 -31.18
C GLY A 164 -42.16 -8.06 -30.09
N PRO A 165 -42.07 -8.66 -28.89
CA PRO A 165 -41.25 -8.13 -27.80
C PRO A 165 -39.79 -7.98 -28.26
N GLN A 166 -39.21 -6.79 -28.04
CA GLN A 166 -37.78 -6.57 -28.25
C GLN A 166 -37.00 -7.51 -27.32
N ALA A 167 -36.08 -8.29 -27.90
CA ALA A 167 -35.20 -9.16 -27.13
C ALA A 167 -34.36 -8.29 -26.17
N ALA A 168 -34.29 -8.69 -24.90
CA ALA A 168 -33.48 -7.96 -23.93
C ALA A 168 -31.99 -8.25 -24.14
N THR A 169 -31.15 -7.28 -23.79
CA THR A 169 -29.70 -7.47 -23.83
C THR A 169 -29.29 -8.53 -22.82
N SER A 170 -28.36 -9.40 -23.22
CA SER A 170 -27.77 -10.38 -22.31
C SER A 170 -26.82 -9.68 -21.33
N LEU A 171 -27.31 -9.39 -20.12
CA LEU A 171 -26.49 -8.75 -19.08
C LEU A 171 -25.28 -9.59 -18.65
N ILE A 172 -25.32 -10.91 -18.82
CA ILE A 172 -24.17 -11.79 -18.54
C ILE A 172 -23.09 -11.63 -19.62
N GLU A 173 -23.47 -11.52 -20.89
CA GLU A 173 -22.51 -11.25 -21.97
C GLU A 173 -21.96 -9.84 -21.84
N LEU A 174 -22.81 -8.85 -21.58
CA LEU A 174 -22.39 -7.48 -21.31
C LEU A 174 -21.41 -7.42 -20.12
N TYR A 175 -21.67 -8.16 -19.03
CA TYR A 175 -20.72 -8.24 -17.91
C TYR A 175 -19.37 -8.81 -18.34
N LYS A 176 -19.34 -9.89 -19.14
CA LYS A 176 -18.09 -10.48 -19.63
C LYS A 176 -17.34 -9.52 -20.54
N GLU A 177 -18.05 -8.80 -21.41
CA GLU A 177 -17.47 -7.79 -22.30
C GLU A 177 -16.88 -6.63 -21.51
N LEU A 178 -17.62 -6.07 -20.55
CA LEU A 178 -17.15 -5.02 -19.67
C LEU A 178 -15.92 -5.46 -18.86
N ARG A 179 -15.95 -6.69 -18.31
CA ARG A 179 -14.81 -7.24 -17.58
C ARG A 179 -13.59 -7.39 -18.46
N HIS A 180 -13.75 -7.95 -19.67
CA HIS A 180 -12.65 -8.08 -20.61
C HIS A 180 -12.09 -6.71 -21.00
N LYS A 181 -12.96 -5.73 -21.28
CA LYS A 181 -12.56 -4.36 -21.62
C LYS A 181 -11.75 -3.72 -20.48
N LYS A 182 -12.23 -3.80 -19.24
CA LYS A 182 -11.53 -3.28 -18.06
C LYS A 182 -10.19 -3.98 -17.83
N ASP A 183 -10.15 -5.30 -17.96
CA ASP A 183 -8.91 -6.08 -17.85
C ASP A 183 -7.90 -5.68 -18.93
N THR A 184 -8.33 -5.48 -20.18
CA THR A 184 -7.44 -5.00 -21.26
C THR A 184 -6.95 -3.58 -21.00
N GLU A 185 -7.83 -2.66 -20.61
CA GLU A 185 -7.45 -1.28 -20.27
C GLU A 185 -6.42 -1.26 -19.14
N TYR A 186 -6.59 -2.10 -18.11
CA TYR A 186 -5.68 -2.17 -16.97
C TYR A 186 -4.34 -2.84 -17.31
N THR A 187 -4.35 -3.90 -18.12
CA THR A 187 -3.13 -4.63 -18.51
C THR A 187 -2.29 -3.87 -19.53
N GLU A 188 -2.90 -3.01 -20.35
CA GLU A 188 -2.21 -2.12 -21.29
C GLU A 188 -1.51 -0.94 -20.60
N MET A 189 -1.90 -0.59 -19.37
CA MET A 189 -1.24 0.46 -18.61
C MET A 189 0.19 0.07 -18.23
N SER A 190 1.10 1.04 -18.30
CA SER A 190 2.49 0.81 -17.88
C SER A 190 2.59 0.64 -16.36
N ALA A 191 3.65 -0.05 -15.89
CA ALA A 191 3.94 -0.19 -14.46
C ALA A 191 4.03 1.17 -13.75
N HIS A 192 4.54 2.20 -14.43
CA HIS A 192 4.56 3.56 -13.91
C HIS A 192 3.14 4.09 -13.65
N GLN A 193 2.22 3.91 -14.59
CA GLN A 193 0.83 4.37 -14.44
C GLN A 193 0.09 3.60 -13.34
N ARG A 194 0.29 2.29 -13.26
CA ARG A 194 -0.39 1.42 -12.26
C ARG A 194 0.12 1.64 -10.84
N TYR A 195 1.45 1.75 -10.69
CA TYR A 195 2.07 1.69 -9.37
C TYR A 195 2.76 2.98 -8.98
N ALA A 196 3.57 3.59 -9.84
CA ALA A 196 4.37 4.75 -9.44
C ALA A 196 3.51 5.98 -9.10
N LEU A 197 2.37 6.14 -9.78
CA LEU A 197 1.38 7.17 -9.48
C LEU A 197 0.46 6.80 -8.31
N ASN A 198 0.52 5.56 -7.82
CA ASN A 198 -0.29 5.11 -6.71
C ASN A 198 0.32 5.58 -5.37
N ASN A 199 -0.49 6.28 -4.56
CA ASN A 199 -0.09 6.79 -3.26
C ASN A 199 0.38 5.68 -2.30
N ASP A 200 -0.19 4.49 -2.38
CA ASP A 200 0.14 3.39 -1.47
C ASP A 200 1.53 2.82 -1.81
N TYR A 201 1.84 2.70 -3.11
CA TYR A 201 3.19 2.33 -3.56
C TYR A 201 4.22 3.43 -3.26
N ALA A 202 3.86 4.70 -3.49
CA ALA A 202 4.72 5.84 -3.15
C ALA A 202 5.03 5.89 -1.64
N GLY A 203 4.04 5.59 -0.80
CA GLY A 203 4.20 5.47 0.65
C GLY A 203 5.17 4.35 1.02
N PHE A 204 5.04 3.18 0.39
CA PHE A 204 5.98 2.06 0.55
C PHE A 204 7.41 2.44 0.14
N LYS A 205 7.59 2.98 -1.07
CA LYS A 205 8.92 3.40 -1.57
C LYS A 205 9.57 4.43 -0.66
N LYS A 206 8.81 5.41 -0.19
CA LYS A 206 9.29 6.41 0.77
C LYS A 206 9.75 5.76 2.08
N LEU A 207 8.97 4.82 2.60
CA LEU A 207 9.27 4.14 3.85
C LEU A 207 10.51 3.25 3.75
N TRP A 208 10.64 2.51 2.66
CA TRP A 208 11.81 1.70 2.39
C TRP A 208 13.06 2.58 2.19
N HIS A 209 12.95 3.63 1.39
CA HIS A 209 14.05 4.57 1.16
C HIS A 209 14.51 5.25 2.44
N ASP A 210 13.58 5.72 3.28
CA ASP A 210 13.90 6.33 4.59
C ASP A 210 14.67 5.36 5.50
N ALA A 211 14.32 4.08 5.50
CA ALA A 211 15.01 3.07 6.28
C ALA A 211 16.44 2.78 5.75
N MET A 212 16.65 2.88 4.43
CA MET A 212 17.91 2.60 3.75
C MET A 212 18.89 3.78 3.72
N ALA A 213 18.42 4.95 3.32
CA ALA A 213 19.25 6.10 2.97
C ALA A 213 19.69 6.94 4.20
N CYS A 214 19.08 6.73 5.37
CA CYS A 214 19.28 7.56 6.56
C CYS A 214 18.83 9.03 6.33
N ASP A 215 19.00 9.87 7.36
CA ASP A 215 18.68 11.30 7.33
C ASP A 215 19.65 12.11 6.43
N GLU A 216 20.81 11.54 6.08
CA GLU A 216 21.86 12.15 5.26
C GLU A 216 21.93 11.63 3.82
N GLY A 217 21.08 10.67 3.45
CA GLY A 217 21.11 10.09 2.11
C GLY A 217 20.52 10.99 1.02
N PRO A 218 20.77 10.65 -0.26
CA PRO A 218 20.17 11.36 -1.39
C PRO A 218 18.63 11.31 -1.29
N PRO A 219 17.92 12.30 -1.84
CA PRO A 219 16.46 12.29 -1.81
C PRO A 219 15.90 11.11 -2.61
N LEU A 220 14.69 10.68 -2.23
CA LEU A 220 13.95 9.66 -2.96
C LEU A 220 13.83 10.08 -4.45
N PRO A 221 14.27 9.24 -5.41
CA PRO A 221 14.17 9.57 -6.81
C PRO A 221 12.71 9.78 -7.24
N ASP A 222 12.51 10.53 -8.32
CA ASP A 222 11.18 10.76 -8.88
C ASP A 222 10.49 9.44 -9.26
N ALA A 223 9.16 9.42 -9.19
CA ALA A 223 8.34 8.26 -9.48
C ALA A 223 8.54 7.71 -10.90
N SER A 224 8.95 8.56 -11.86
CA SER A 224 9.35 8.14 -13.21
C SER A 224 10.52 7.16 -13.24
N ARG A 225 11.38 7.17 -12.22
CA ARG A 225 12.59 6.34 -12.13
C ARG A 225 12.42 5.10 -11.25
N TRP A 226 11.21 4.78 -10.79
CA TRP A 226 11.00 3.64 -9.89
C TRP A 226 10.90 2.30 -10.61
N PHE A 227 10.65 2.33 -11.92
CA PHE A 227 10.49 1.15 -12.76
C PHE A 227 11.40 1.25 -13.98
N THR A 228 11.87 0.10 -14.47
CA THR A 228 12.57 0.00 -15.75
C THR A 228 11.58 0.13 -16.92
N SER A 229 12.10 0.26 -18.15
CA SER A 229 11.28 0.19 -19.38
C SER A 229 10.43 -1.07 -19.47
N ASP A 230 10.92 -2.17 -18.87
CA ASP A 230 10.29 -3.48 -18.91
C ASP A 230 9.23 -3.65 -17.80
N GLY A 231 9.03 -2.63 -16.97
CA GLY A 231 8.05 -2.63 -15.88
C GLY A 231 8.52 -3.30 -14.58
N GLU A 232 9.80 -3.68 -14.52
CA GLU A 232 10.39 -4.23 -13.29
C GLU A 232 10.75 -3.12 -12.30
N PRO A 233 10.48 -3.31 -11.00
CA PRO A 233 10.80 -2.31 -9.99
C PRO A 233 12.32 -2.22 -9.80
N ILE A 234 12.84 -0.99 -9.72
CA ILE A 234 14.24 -0.77 -9.40
C ILE A 234 14.42 -0.96 -7.89
N MET A 235 15.16 -2.01 -7.52
CA MET A 235 15.31 -2.44 -6.12
C MET A 235 16.61 -2.01 -5.45
N THR A 236 17.39 -1.15 -6.10
CA THR A 236 18.70 -0.69 -5.62
C THR A 236 18.61 0.67 -4.93
N ALA A 237 19.41 0.85 -3.88
CA ALA A 237 19.62 2.15 -3.22
C ALA A 237 20.59 3.06 -4.00
N ASP A 238 21.39 2.49 -4.91
CA ASP A 238 22.37 3.22 -5.70
C ASP A 238 21.73 3.88 -6.92
N VAL A 239 21.26 5.11 -6.73
CA VAL A 239 20.88 6.03 -7.82
C VAL A 239 22.09 6.41 -8.69
N LYS A 240 23.33 6.03 -8.31
CA LYS A 240 24.52 6.19 -9.16
C LYS A 240 24.53 5.27 -10.40
N GLY A 241 23.65 4.26 -10.48
CA GLY A 241 23.66 3.25 -11.54
C GLY A 241 22.52 3.32 -12.56
N ALA A 242 21.52 4.18 -12.39
CA ALA A 242 20.36 4.27 -13.31
C ALA A 242 20.61 5.16 -14.54
N GLY A 243 21.89 5.38 -14.90
CA GLY A 243 22.33 6.24 -16.01
C GLY A 243 23.25 5.53 -17.02
N ALA A 244 23.13 4.21 -17.18
CA ALA A 244 23.84 3.46 -18.23
C ALA A 244 22.96 3.18 -19.47
N GLY A 245 21.98 4.04 -19.73
CA GLY A 245 21.30 4.16 -21.03
C GLY A 245 21.63 5.53 -21.59
N GLY A 246 22.50 5.58 -22.62
CA GLY A 246 22.99 6.83 -23.20
C GLY A 246 21.86 7.75 -23.67
N GLY A 247 21.85 8.95 -23.11
CA GLY A 247 20.99 10.06 -23.49
C GLY A 247 21.53 11.32 -22.82
N ASP A 248 22.18 12.14 -23.63
CA ASP A 248 22.67 13.48 -23.35
C ASP A 248 21.51 14.37 -22.87
N ASP A 249 21.48 14.78 -21.61
CA ASP A 249 20.67 15.91 -21.15
C ASP A 249 21.35 16.63 -19.97
N ASP A 250 21.72 17.87 -20.25
CA ASP A 250 22.61 18.77 -19.49
C ASP A 250 21.83 19.54 -18.40
N ASP A 251 20.97 18.87 -17.62
CA ASP A 251 20.07 19.48 -16.61
C ASP A 251 19.98 18.71 -15.26
N ASP A 252 20.97 17.87 -14.93
CA ASP A 252 20.99 17.14 -13.65
C ASP A 252 21.59 17.97 -12.49
N ILE A 253 20.78 18.83 -11.86
CA ILE A 253 21.09 19.28 -10.48
C ILE A 253 20.91 18.07 -9.56
N ALA A 254 22.02 17.39 -9.27
CA ALA A 254 22.08 16.33 -8.26
C ALA A 254 21.89 16.95 -6.87
N VAL A 255 20.67 16.91 -6.34
CA VAL A 255 20.39 17.29 -4.95
C VAL A 255 21.05 16.28 -4.04
N GLU A 256 22.14 16.66 -3.40
CA GLU A 256 22.93 15.79 -2.50
C GLU A 256 22.16 15.47 -1.20
N ARG A 257 21.30 16.38 -0.73
CA ARG A 257 20.53 16.23 0.53
C ARG A 257 19.24 17.05 0.56
N GLU A 258 18.17 16.48 1.10
CA GLU A 258 16.93 17.20 1.43
C GLU A 258 16.71 17.24 2.96
N VAL A 259 16.94 18.41 3.57
CA VAL A 259 16.70 18.60 5.01
C VAL A 259 15.21 18.93 5.23
N LYS A 260 14.42 17.92 5.59
CA LYS A 260 13.03 18.13 6.02
C LYS A 260 12.99 18.42 7.52
N SER A 261 12.37 19.53 7.88
CA SER A 261 12.12 19.87 9.28
C SER A 261 11.22 18.83 9.94
N ILE A 262 11.63 18.35 11.12
CA ILE A 262 10.81 17.51 12.01
C ILE A 262 9.78 18.32 12.81
N ASN A 263 9.90 19.64 12.78
CA ASN A 263 8.98 20.56 13.45
C ASN A 263 7.79 20.85 12.54
N CYS A 264 6.60 20.85 13.13
CA CYS A 264 5.35 21.17 12.44
C CYS A 264 5.36 22.63 11.98
N PRO A 265 5.09 22.93 10.69
CA PRO A 265 5.00 24.31 10.22
C PRO A 265 3.92 25.15 10.91
N LEU A 266 2.90 24.50 11.47
CA LEU A 266 1.77 25.16 12.15
C LEU A 266 2.04 25.44 13.63
N THR A 267 2.64 24.50 14.37
CA THR A 267 2.87 24.65 15.82
C THR A 267 4.30 25.05 16.18
N LEU A 268 5.24 24.94 15.23
CA LEU A 268 6.69 25.11 15.42
C LEU A 268 7.30 24.14 16.45
N GLN A 269 6.57 23.09 16.83
CA GLN A 269 7.01 22.04 17.75
C GLN A 269 7.32 20.75 17.01
N PRO A 270 8.20 19.87 17.56
CA PRO A 270 8.43 18.54 17.02
C PRO A 270 7.12 17.76 16.88
N MET A 271 6.80 17.30 15.67
CA MET A 271 5.57 16.54 15.40
C MET A 271 5.52 15.25 16.22
N LYS A 272 4.35 14.87 16.74
CA LYS A 272 4.08 13.58 17.38
C LYS A 272 3.37 12.64 16.41
N ASP A 273 2.40 13.16 15.67
CA ASP A 273 1.61 12.42 14.69
C ASP A 273 1.62 13.14 13.34
N PRO A 274 2.66 12.94 12.51
CA PRO A 274 2.83 13.65 11.25
C PRO A 274 1.85 13.14 10.18
N TYR A 275 1.06 14.04 9.61
CA TYR A 275 0.11 13.77 8.53
C TYR A 275 0.45 14.60 7.31
N THR A 276 0.57 13.94 6.17
CA THR A 276 0.89 14.54 4.87
C THR A 276 -0.36 14.54 3.99
N ASN A 277 -0.57 15.62 3.26
CA ASN A 277 -1.68 15.72 2.32
C ASN A 277 -1.35 15.03 0.99
N ARG A 278 -2.35 14.47 0.32
CA ARG A 278 -2.19 13.84 -1.00
C ARG A 278 -2.00 14.85 -2.14
N ASN A 279 -2.56 16.05 -2.01
CA ASN A 279 -2.55 17.11 -3.02
C ASN A 279 -1.44 18.15 -2.81
N CYS A 280 -0.98 18.35 -1.57
CA CYS A 280 0.24 19.12 -1.27
C CYS A 280 1.23 18.27 -0.46
N LYS A 281 2.51 18.25 -0.83
CA LYS A 281 3.57 17.47 -0.14
C LYS A 281 3.96 18.04 1.25
N HIS A 282 3.04 18.70 1.95
CA HIS A 282 3.27 19.32 3.26
C HIS A 282 2.79 18.40 4.38
N THR A 283 3.61 18.32 5.44
CA THR A 283 3.38 17.47 6.62
C THR A 283 3.10 18.33 7.85
N PHE A 284 2.06 17.98 8.61
CA PHE A 284 1.65 18.70 9.81
C PHE A 284 1.35 17.75 10.98
N GLU A 285 1.34 18.28 12.20
CA GLU A 285 0.82 17.56 13.36
C GLU A 285 -0.70 17.38 13.25
N LYS A 286 -1.19 16.14 13.35
CA LYS A 286 -2.63 15.80 13.19
C LYS A 286 -3.53 16.64 14.10
N ALA A 287 -3.20 16.71 15.39
CA ALA A 287 -4.04 17.41 16.36
C ALA A 287 -4.17 18.91 16.03
N ALA A 288 -3.05 19.55 15.67
CA ALA A 288 -3.01 20.96 15.33
C ALA A 288 -3.70 21.26 13.99
N LEU A 289 -3.51 20.38 13.00
CA LEU A 289 -4.17 20.54 11.70
C LEU A 289 -5.69 20.37 11.83
N LEU A 290 -6.15 19.42 12.63
CA LEU A 290 -7.56 19.27 12.94
C LEU A 290 -8.12 20.52 13.65
N GLU A 291 -7.39 21.13 14.58
CA GLU A 291 -7.81 22.37 15.23
C GLU A 291 -7.89 23.55 14.24
N TYR A 292 -6.96 23.61 13.29
CA TYR A 292 -6.95 24.64 12.25
C TYR A 292 -8.12 24.51 11.25
N LEU A 293 -8.49 23.28 10.86
CA LEU A 293 -9.58 23.07 9.90
C LEU A 293 -10.95 23.38 10.54
N PRO A 294 -11.76 24.27 9.94
CA PRO A 294 -13.05 24.64 10.50
C PRO A 294 -14.01 23.45 10.52
N MET A 295 -14.93 23.42 11.49
CA MET A 295 -15.95 22.36 11.62
C MET A 295 -16.89 22.31 10.40
N ARG A 296 -17.08 23.43 9.71
CA ARG A 296 -17.83 23.55 8.46
C ARG A 296 -17.09 24.48 7.50
N GLY A 297 -17.02 24.10 6.23
CA GLY A 297 -16.34 24.87 5.19
C GLY A 297 -14.94 24.33 4.88
N GLU A 298 -14.29 25.01 3.94
CA GLU A 298 -12.94 24.72 3.48
C GLU A 298 -11.95 25.77 4.02
N SER A 299 -10.71 25.36 4.24
CA SER A 299 -9.61 26.27 4.58
C SER A 299 -8.38 25.94 3.76
N GLN A 300 -7.57 26.95 3.48
CA GLN A 300 -6.35 26.81 2.72
C GLN A 300 -5.26 26.12 3.55
N CYS A 301 -4.36 25.40 2.89
CA CYS A 301 -3.17 24.80 3.49
C CYS A 301 -2.44 25.81 4.39
N PRO A 302 -2.11 25.46 5.65
CA PRO A 302 -1.38 26.37 6.55
C PRO A 302 0.04 26.71 6.08
N GLN A 303 0.59 25.94 5.14
CA GLN A 303 1.90 26.23 4.57
C GLN A 303 1.85 27.51 3.74
N ALA A 304 2.69 28.48 4.10
CA ALA A 304 2.82 29.72 3.36
C ALA A 304 3.05 29.47 1.86
N GLY A 305 2.25 30.11 1.01
CA GLY A 305 2.34 30.00 -0.46
C GLY A 305 1.62 28.80 -1.08
N CYS A 306 1.03 27.89 -0.30
CA CYS A 306 0.25 26.78 -0.84
C CYS A 306 -1.23 27.15 -1.02
N SER A 307 -1.76 27.02 -2.22
CA SER A 307 -3.17 27.36 -2.56
C SER A 307 -4.17 26.23 -2.41
N GLN A 308 -3.71 25.03 -2.01
CA GLN A 308 -4.59 23.87 -1.84
C GLN A 308 -5.57 24.10 -0.68
N LYS A 309 -6.81 23.62 -0.84
CA LYS A 309 -7.89 23.78 0.13
C LYS A 309 -8.39 22.43 0.63
N PHE A 310 -8.68 22.36 1.92
CA PHE A 310 -9.04 21.13 2.60
C PHE A 310 -10.26 21.32 3.49
N THR A 311 -10.99 20.22 3.69
CA THR A 311 -12.18 20.18 4.54
C THR A 311 -12.01 19.15 5.64
N ARG A 312 -12.39 19.48 6.87
CA ARG A 312 -12.32 18.56 8.02
C ARG A 312 -13.06 17.24 7.76
N ALA A 313 -14.21 17.28 7.09
CA ALA A 313 -15.01 16.10 6.78
C ALA A 313 -14.31 15.07 5.88
N ARG A 314 -13.35 15.51 5.04
CA ARG A 314 -12.59 14.64 4.14
C ARG A 314 -11.17 14.40 4.63
N PHE A 315 -10.87 14.70 5.89
CA PHE A 315 -9.52 14.59 6.44
C PHE A 315 -8.89 13.21 6.21
N ASP A 316 -9.62 12.13 6.52
CA ASP A 316 -9.11 10.76 6.37
C ASP A 316 -8.94 10.32 4.90
N HIS A 317 -9.57 11.03 3.96
CA HIS A 317 -9.41 10.80 2.52
C HIS A 317 -8.27 11.64 1.93
N GLU A 318 -8.15 12.90 2.34
CA GLU A 318 -7.20 13.88 1.79
C GLU A 318 -5.81 13.79 2.44
N PHE A 319 -5.71 13.32 3.69
CA PHE A 319 -4.46 13.19 4.43
C PHE A 319 -4.16 11.74 4.80
N PHE A 320 -2.88 11.43 4.90
CA PHE A 320 -2.39 10.14 5.36
C PHE A 320 -1.30 10.33 6.41
N GLN A 321 -1.22 9.39 7.36
CA GLN A 321 -0.16 9.40 8.36
C GLN A 321 1.18 9.14 7.68
N ASP A 322 2.12 10.07 7.82
CA ASP A 322 3.44 10.00 7.20
C ASP A 322 4.39 9.15 8.04
N GLN A 323 4.35 7.85 7.80
CA GLN A 323 5.08 6.86 8.57
C GLN A 323 6.60 7.02 8.46
N ALA A 324 7.10 7.47 7.31
CA ALA A 324 8.51 7.80 7.13
C ALA A 324 8.91 8.99 8.03
N MET A 325 8.10 10.07 8.03
CA MET A 325 8.34 11.20 8.94
C MET A 325 8.25 10.79 10.41
N ALA A 326 7.28 9.95 10.77
CA ALA A 326 7.12 9.46 12.15
C ALA A 326 8.36 8.66 12.61
N ARG A 327 8.90 7.81 11.75
CA ARG A 327 10.14 7.05 12.00
C ARG A 327 11.35 7.98 12.12
N ARG A 328 11.48 8.96 11.21
CA ARG A 328 12.52 10.00 11.29
C ARG A 328 12.51 10.74 12.62
N ILE A 329 11.34 11.23 13.04
CA ILE A 329 11.17 11.90 14.33
C ILE A 329 11.57 10.98 15.49
N LYS A 330 11.17 9.70 15.44
CA LYS A 330 11.52 8.73 16.47
C LYS A 330 13.04 8.51 16.55
N ARG A 331 13.74 8.43 15.42
CA ARG A 331 15.21 8.32 15.36
C ARG A 331 15.88 9.53 15.98
N VAL A 332 15.49 10.75 15.57
CA VAL A 332 16.07 11.98 16.11
C VAL A 332 15.84 12.10 17.62
N ARG A 333 14.63 11.80 18.10
CA ARG A 333 14.33 11.82 19.55
C ARG A 333 15.16 10.80 20.33
N LEU A 334 15.34 9.60 19.79
CA LEU A 334 16.14 8.57 20.43
C LEU A 334 17.62 8.96 20.48
N ALA A 335 18.15 9.55 19.40
CA ALA A 335 19.52 10.06 19.36
C ALA A 335 19.73 11.21 20.38
N GLN A 336 18.77 12.14 20.47
CA GLN A 336 18.80 13.21 21.48
C GLN A 336 18.79 12.65 22.91
N GLN A 337 17.92 11.69 23.22
CA GLN A 337 17.89 11.05 24.54
C GLN A 337 19.18 10.30 24.89
N GLN A 338 19.79 9.62 23.91
CA GLN A 338 21.08 8.95 24.13
C GLN A 338 22.20 9.96 24.38
N GLN A 339 22.19 11.10 23.69
CA GLN A 339 23.16 12.16 23.88
C GLN A 339 23.01 12.82 25.25
N GLU A 340 21.78 13.13 25.66
CA GLU A 340 21.49 13.68 27.00
C GLU A 340 21.95 12.73 28.13
N MET A 341 21.79 11.41 27.97
CA MET A 341 22.27 10.45 28.96
C MET A 341 23.80 10.32 29.01
N MET A 342 24.51 10.53 27.90
CA MET A 342 25.97 10.52 27.87
C MET A 342 26.56 11.79 28.52
N ASP A 343 25.89 12.93 28.39
CA ASP A 343 26.33 14.20 28.98
C ASP A 343 26.18 14.20 30.53
N ASP A 344 25.25 13.41 31.09
CA ASP A 344 25.04 13.27 32.55
C ASP A 344 26.01 12.27 33.24
N GLU A 345 26.71 11.41 32.48
CA GLU A 345 27.65 10.40 33.02
C GLU A 345 29.09 10.92 33.18
N ASP A 346 29.40 12.15 32.73
CA ASP A 346 30.77 12.73 32.79
C ASP A 346 31.11 13.44 34.13
N GLU A 347 30.25 13.32 35.16
CA GLU A 347 30.50 13.79 36.54
C GLU A 347 30.73 12.67 37.58
N GLY A 348 31.03 11.43 37.15
CA GLY A 348 31.27 10.30 38.06
C GLY A 348 32.37 9.34 37.61
N ASP A 349 33.58 9.53 38.13
CA ASP A 349 34.62 8.48 38.15
C ASP A 349 34.10 7.29 38.98
N GLY A 350 33.76 6.19 38.28
CA GLY A 350 33.18 4.99 38.87
C GLY A 350 32.95 3.93 37.80
N ASP A 351 33.91 3.02 37.72
CA ASP A 351 33.79 1.66 37.20
C ASP A 351 32.36 1.07 37.25
N ASP A 352 31.64 1.07 36.12
CA ASP A 352 30.46 0.21 35.96
C ASP A 352 30.48 -0.59 34.64
N GLU A 353 30.60 -1.90 34.82
CA GLU A 353 30.61 -2.92 33.78
C GLU A 353 29.16 -3.14 33.28
N LEU A 354 28.63 -2.22 32.49
CA LEU A 354 27.30 -2.36 31.86
C LEU A 354 27.35 -3.37 30.70
N ARG A 355 27.38 -4.65 31.06
CA ARG A 355 27.06 -5.76 30.17
C ARG A 355 25.59 -5.67 29.76
N VAL A 356 25.33 -5.29 28.50
CA VAL A 356 24.06 -5.54 27.83
C VAL A 356 23.86 -7.07 27.76
N ARG A 357 23.15 -7.62 28.75
CA ARG A 357 22.67 -9.00 28.67
C ARG A 357 21.74 -9.09 27.48
N GLY A 358 22.12 -9.91 26.50
CA GLY A 358 21.33 -10.24 25.34
C GLY A 358 19.89 -10.54 25.73
N SER A 359 18.96 -9.98 24.95
CA SER A 359 17.52 -10.20 25.05
C SER A 359 17.22 -11.70 25.18
N GLN A 360 16.81 -12.10 26.38
CA GLN A 360 16.31 -13.44 26.64
C GLN A 360 15.04 -13.62 25.79
N ALA A 361 15.00 -14.67 24.97
CA ALA A 361 13.85 -14.98 24.14
C ALA A 361 12.61 -15.13 25.02
N VAL A 362 11.62 -14.25 24.83
CA VAL A 362 10.31 -14.37 25.46
C VAL A 362 9.69 -15.67 24.93
N PRO A 363 9.32 -16.63 25.80
CA PRO A 363 8.67 -17.85 25.35
C PRO A 363 7.37 -17.48 24.62
N GLY A 364 7.26 -17.96 23.38
CA GLY A 364 6.13 -17.69 22.50
C GLY A 364 4.80 -18.04 23.17
N ARG A 365 3.80 -17.19 22.96
CA ARG A 365 2.42 -17.40 23.39
C ARG A 365 1.93 -18.75 22.83
N PRO A 366 1.39 -19.67 23.64
CA PRO A 366 0.91 -20.95 23.13
C PRO A 366 -0.24 -20.73 22.15
N LEU A 367 -0.08 -21.25 20.92
CA LEU A 367 -1.13 -21.27 19.91
C LEU A 367 -2.32 -22.08 20.42
N LYS A 368 -3.51 -21.45 20.41
CA LYS A 368 -4.77 -22.06 20.81
C LYS A 368 -5.14 -23.12 19.76
N ARG A 369 -4.98 -24.40 20.09
CA ARG A 369 -5.42 -25.50 19.22
C ARG A 369 -6.95 -25.61 19.30
N GLU A 370 -7.60 -25.70 18.14
CA GLU A 370 -9.04 -25.95 18.07
C GLU A 370 -9.38 -27.31 18.69
N ARG A 371 -10.44 -27.34 19.50
CA ARG A 371 -10.98 -28.60 20.02
C ARG A 371 -11.66 -29.33 18.86
N ARG A 372 -11.08 -30.46 18.47
CA ARG A 372 -11.75 -31.44 17.62
C ARG A 372 -12.97 -31.94 18.38
N ILE A 373 -14.16 -31.65 17.85
CA ILE A 373 -15.41 -32.22 18.34
C ILE A 373 -15.43 -33.66 17.82
N GLU A 374 -15.41 -34.62 18.76
CA GLU A 374 -15.70 -36.04 18.47
C GLU A 374 -17.21 -36.26 18.34
#